data_AF-A0A1K1SG54-F1
#
_entry.id   AF-A0A1K1SG54-F1
#
_cell.length_a   1.000
_cell.length_b   1.000
_cell.length_c   1.000
_cell.angle_alpha   90.00
_cell.angle_beta   90.00
_cell.angle_gamma   90.00
#
_symmetry.space_group_name_H-M   'P 1'
#
loop_
_entity.id
_entity.type
_entity.pdbx_description
1 polymer ?
#
loop_
_entity_poly.entity_id
_entity_poly.type
_entity_poly.pdbx_seq_one_letter_code
_entity_poly.pdbx_strand_id
1 'polypeptide(L)'
;MPITLISKADYDKYISRWITLLNEDDGKGDMRDYFYKGSFKLSAVHFDVSAIEYLVSSEATATIKARFCITRDDEGEELFNIILFGTDKNEGITTAFFLGTPYAQELGDGVPNGQLPTNLGELWLQKWAVNDDFISRERFRNIFGYLQGYNFPLEDFIDAAFLYKCSGLSVSLALHELYRPNVTDVNAPTFTFNLVLQGILADGENAPARIGNPDGLYDISAPSPPY
;
A
#
# COMPACT_ATOMS: atom_id res chain seq x y z
N MET A 1 5.92 -2.71 -16.15
CA MET A 1 6.08 -4.05 -15.53
C MET A 1 5.01 -4.95 -16.14
N PRO A 2 5.12 -6.27 -16.24
CA PRO A 2 3.99 -7.05 -16.77
C PRO A 2 2.80 -6.98 -15.80
N ILE A 3 1.58 -6.88 -16.34
CA ILE A 3 0.35 -7.02 -15.54
C ILE A 3 0.32 -8.44 -14.96
N THR A 4 0.03 -8.55 -13.67
CA THR A 4 -0.18 -9.84 -13.00
C THR A 4 -1.63 -9.95 -12.56
N LEU A 5 -2.39 -10.87 -13.18
CA LEU A 5 -3.77 -11.18 -12.82
C LEU A 5 -3.82 -12.49 -12.04
N ILE A 6 -4.67 -12.56 -11.02
CA ILE A 6 -4.85 -13.76 -10.20
C ILE A 6 -6.31 -14.22 -10.20
N SER A 7 -6.51 -15.51 -9.93
CA SER A 7 -7.86 -16.09 -9.81
C SER A 7 -8.51 -15.71 -8.47
N LYS A 8 -9.84 -15.90 -8.36
CA LYS A 8 -10.54 -15.74 -7.07
C LYS A 8 -10.01 -16.70 -6.01
N ALA A 9 -9.64 -17.92 -6.40
CA ALA A 9 -9.07 -18.91 -5.48
C ALA A 9 -7.71 -18.47 -4.94
N ASP A 10 -6.87 -17.88 -5.79
CA ASP A 10 -5.58 -17.31 -5.37
C ASP A 10 -5.77 -16.09 -4.47
N TYR A 11 -6.71 -15.21 -4.82
CA TYR A 11 -7.11 -14.10 -3.96
C TYR A 11 -7.50 -14.59 -2.55
N ASP A 12 -8.42 -15.57 -2.47
CA ASP A 12 -8.88 -16.09 -1.17
C ASP A 12 -7.73 -16.73 -0.38
N LYS A 13 -6.85 -17.45 -1.06
CA LYS A 13 -5.67 -18.06 -0.46
C LYS A 13 -4.71 -17.00 0.12
N TYR A 14 -4.36 -15.97 -0.65
CA TYR A 14 -3.37 -14.97 -0.22
C TYR A 14 -3.89 -14.05 0.87
N ILE A 15 -5.18 -13.66 0.81
CA ILE A 15 -5.82 -12.89 1.87
C ILE A 15 -5.95 -13.72 3.15
N SER A 16 -6.35 -14.99 3.03
CA SER A 16 -6.45 -15.88 4.20
C SER A 16 -5.10 -16.05 4.89
N ARG A 17 -3.99 -16.13 4.14
CA ARG A 17 -2.64 -16.20 4.73
C ARG A 17 -2.30 -14.97 5.56
N TRP A 18 -2.64 -13.77 5.08
CA TRP A 18 -2.50 -12.53 5.85
C TRP A 18 -3.33 -12.55 7.14
N ILE A 19 -4.59 -12.97 7.04
CA ILE A 19 -5.48 -13.06 8.21
C ILE A 19 -4.96 -14.09 9.23
N THR A 20 -4.49 -15.25 8.78
CA THR A 20 -3.88 -16.25 9.67
C THR A 20 -2.64 -15.70 10.38
N LEU A 21 -1.75 -15.01 9.65
CA LEU A 21 -0.55 -14.38 10.21
C LEU A 21 -0.87 -13.40 11.35
N LEU A 22 -2.00 -12.70 11.26
CA LEU A 22 -2.46 -11.77 12.28
C LEU A 22 -3.14 -12.45 13.48
N ASN A 23 -3.87 -13.55 13.25
CA ASN A 23 -4.64 -14.22 14.30
C ASN A 23 -3.84 -15.24 15.10
N GLU A 24 -2.87 -15.90 14.48
CA GLU A 24 -2.16 -17.02 15.04
C GLU A 24 -0.68 -16.66 15.20
N ASP A 25 -0.11 -17.00 16.35
CA ASP A 25 1.32 -17.20 16.43
C ASP A 25 1.60 -18.58 15.82
N ASP A 26 1.74 -18.62 14.51
CA ASP A 26 1.95 -19.86 13.74
C ASP A 26 3.34 -20.48 13.98
N GLY A 27 4.12 -19.90 14.90
CA GLY A 27 5.49 -20.29 15.21
C GLY A 27 6.46 -20.04 14.05
N LYS A 28 6.04 -19.34 12.99
CA LYS A 28 6.86 -19.05 11.81
C LYS A 28 7.23 -17.57 11.77
N GLY A 29 8.45 -17.30 12.20
CA GLY A 29 9.14 -16.04 11.94
C GLY A 29 8.55 -14.84 12.68
N ASP A 30 9.31 -13.75 12.70
CA ASP A 30 8.80 -12.47 13.15
C ASP A 30 7.86 -11.93 12.05
N MET A 31 6.77 -11.25 12.41
CA MET A 31 5.92 -10.55 11.43
C MET A 31 6.74 -9.58 10.56
N ARG A 32 7.86 -9.08 11.11
CA ARG A 32 8.86 -8.31 10.38
C ARG A 32 9.34 -9.00 9.12
N ASP A 33 9.58 -10.31 9.15
CA ASP A 33 10.22 -11.04 8.06
C ASP A 33 9.45 -10.90 6.73
N TYR A 34 8.11 -10.85 6.79
CA TYR A 34 7.25 -10.65 5.61
C TYR A 34 7.39 -9.26 4.96
N PHE A 35 7.99 -8.29 5.66
CA PHE A 35 8.22 -6.93 5.17
C PHE A 35 9.68 -6.69 4.77
N TYR A 36 10.53 -7.71 4.73
CA TYR A 36 11.91 -7.59 4.28
C TYR A 36 12.19 -8.56 3.12
N LYS A 37 12.84 -8.04 2.08
CA LYS A 37 13.47 -8.85 1.04
C LYS A 37 14.97 -8.78 1.21
N GLY A 38 15.57 -9.83 1.77
CA GLY A 38 16.96 -9.81 2.22
C GLY A 38 17.13 -8.78 3.34
N SER A 39 18.06 -7.83 3.17
CA SER A 39 18.28 -6.74 4.13
C SER A 39 17.39 -5.52 3.92
N PHE A 40 16.59 -5.49 2.84
CA PHE A 40 15.83 -4.31 2.46
C PHE A 40 14.38 -4.40 2.91
N LYS A 41 13.93 -3.38 3.64
CA LYS A 41 12.53 -3.22 4.02
C LYS A 41 11.69 -2.90 2.77
N LEU A 42 10.51 -3.51 2.68
CA LEU A 42 9.52 -3.17 1.67
C LEU A 42 9.09 -1.72 1.86
N SER A 43 9.13 -0.96 0.78
CA SER A 43 8.77 0.47 0.77
C SER A 43 7.48 0.71 -0.01
N ALA A 44 7.21 -0.12 -1.03
CA ALA A 44 6.04 0.02 -1.87
C ALA A 44 5.62 -1.30 -2.52
N VAL A 45 4.45 -1.28 -3.14
CA VAL A 45 3.98 -2.28 -4.09
C VAL A 45 3.66 -1.57 -5.40
N HIS A 46 4.26 -2.02 -6.50
CA HIS A 46 4.09 -1.39 -7.80
C HIS A 46 3.08 -2.12 -8.68
N PHE A 47 2.37 -1.34 -9.50
CA PHE A 47 1.41 -1.81 -10.48
C PHE A 47 1.72 -1.22 -11.84
N ASP A 48 1.50 -2.02 -12.89
CA ASP A 48 1.63 -1.53 -14.27
C ASP A 48 0.51 -0.55 -14.62
N VAL A 49 0.82 0.49 -15.41
CA VAL A 49 -0.19 1.50 -15.81
C VAL A 49 -1.38 0.88 -16.51
N SER A 50 -1.16 -0.17 -17.32
CA SER A 50 -2.24 -0.86 -18.01
C SER A 50 -3.21 -1.53 -17.02
N ALA A 51 -2.71 -2.04 -15.89
CA ALA A 51 -3.56 -2.59 -14.83
C ALA A 51 -4.47 -1.52 -14.23
N ILE A 52 -3.93 -0.31 -14.05
CA ILE A 52 -4.67 0.84 -13.53
C ILE A 52 -5.72 1.30 -14.54
N GLU A 53 -5.37 1.39 -15.82
CA GLU A 53 -6.31 1.71 -16.90
C GLU A 53 -7.51 0.76 -16.89
N TYR A 54 -7.28 -0.56 -16.81
CA TYR A 54 -8.36 -1.54 -16.73
C TYR A 54 -9.20 -1.43 -15.46
N LEU A 55 -8.59 -1.10 -14.31
CA LEU A 55 -9.30 -0.90 -13.05
C LEU A 55 -10.28 0.27 -13.15
N VAL A 56 -9.82 1.41 -13.66
CA VAL A 56 -10.63 2.65 -13.69
C VAL A 56 -11.59 2.69 -14.87
N SER A 57 -11.34 1.94 -15.94
CA SER A 57 -12.22 1.89 -17.12
C SER A 57 -13.36 0.88 -17.00
N SER A 58 -13.42 0.08 -15.92
CA SER A 58 -14.45 -0.96 -15.80
C SER A 58 -15.81 -0.38 -15.41
N GLU A 59 -16.86 -0.86 -16.08
CA GLU A 59 -18.22 -0.40 -15.89
C GLU A 59 -18.69 -0.55 -14.44
N ALA A 60 -19.46 0.44 -13.97
CA ALA A 60 -20.07 0.50 -12.64
C ALA A 60 -19.11 0.51 -11.44
N THR A 61 -17.79 0.53 -11.66
CA THR A 61 -16.80 0.67 -10.58
C THR A 61 -17.00 2.00 -9.86
N ALA A 62 -17.12 1.95 -8.54
CA ALA A 62 -17.28 3.11 -7.67
C ALA A 62 -16.16 3.20 -6.63
N THR A 63 -15.59 2.05 -6.26
CA THR A 63 -14.56 1.94 -5.23
C THR A 63 -13.44 1.03 -5.73
N ILE A 64 -12.19 1.44 -5.55
CA ILE A 64 -11.02 0.57 -5.71
C ILE A 64 -10.60 0.06 -4.34
N LYS A 65 -10.49 -1.26 -4.21
CA LYS A 65 -10.09 -1.94 -2.99
C LYS A 65 -8.62 -2.34 -3.09
N ALA A 66 -7.82 -1.89 -2.13
CA ALA A 66 -6.50 -2.43 -1.84
C ALA A 66 -6.63 -3.44 -0.71
N ARG A 67 -6.23 -4.68 -0.93
CA ARG A 67 -6.26 -5.72 0.09
C ARG A 67 -4.88 -6.28 0.36
N PHE A 68 -4.56 -6.42 1.64
CA PHE A 68 -3.29 -6.94 2.11
C PHE A 68 -3.27 -8.45 2.02
N CYS A 69 -2.16 -8.96 1.53
CA CYS A 69 -1.99 -10.38 1.29
C CYS A 69 -0.54 -10.79 1.52
N ILE A 70 -0.33 -12.10 1.68
CA ILE A 70 1.01 -12.69 1.67
C ILE A 70 1.14 -13.52 0.40
N THR A 71 2.12 -13.17 -0.43
CA THR A 71 2.49 -13.91 -1.64
C THR A 71 3.87 -14.54 -1.50
N ARG A 72 4.26 -15.36 -2.48
CA ARG A 72 5.63 -15.85 -2.58
C ARG A 72 6.33 -15.17 -3.74
N ASP A 73 7.58 -14.78 -3.54
CA ASP A 73 8.41 -14.31 -4.64
C ASP A 73 9.02 -15.48 -5.44
N ASP A 74 9.86 -15.14 -6.42
CA ASP A 74 10.50 -16.13 -7.31
C ASP A 74 11.44 -17.10 -6.56
N GLU A 75 11.92 -16.71 -5.37
CA GLU A 75 12.77 -17.54 -4.50
C GLU A 75 11.92 -18.41 -3.56
N GLY A 76 10.60 -18.19 -3.53
CA GLY A 76 9.64 -18.91 -2.71
C GLY A 76 9.42 -18.29 -1.33
N GLU A 77 10.03 -17.14 -1.06
CA GLU A 77 9.93 -16.43 0.23
C GLU A 77 8.59 -15.72 0.37
N GLU A 78 8.01 -15.80 1.56
CA GLU A 78 6.71 -15.18 1.84
C GLU A 78 6.87 -13.67 2.11
N LEU A 79 6.21 -12.84 1.30
CA LEU A 79 6.30 -11.38 1.37
C LEU A 79 4.91 -10.74 1.43
N PHE A 80 4.83 -9.63 2.15
CA PHE A 80 3.70 -8.73 2.13
C PHE A 80 3.50 -8.16 0.72
N ASN A 81 2.25 -8.14 0.28
CA ASN A 81 1.86 -7.64 -1.02
C ASN A 81 0.43 -7.07 -0.97
N ILE A 82 0.04 -6.38 -2.05
CA ILE A 82 -1.26 -5.75 -2.19
C ILE A 82 -1.94 -6.25 -3.47
N ILE A 83 -3.23 -6.52 -3.35
CA ILE A 83 -4.12 -6.82 -4.48
C ILE A 83 -5.06 -5.63 -4.68
N LEU A 84 -5.20 -5.17 -5.93
CA LEU A 84 -6.17 -4.16 -6.33
C LEU A 84 -7.33 -4.79 -7.11
N PHE A 85 -8.56 -4.34 -6.83
CA PHE A 85 -9.75 -4.66 -7.61
C PHE A 85 -10.84 -3.61 -7.41
N GLY A 86 -11.72 -3.45 -8.40
CA GLY A 86 -12.87 -2.56 -8.35
C GLY A 86 -14.13 -3.22 -7.82
N THR A 87 -14.96 -2.44 -7.14
CA THR A 87 -16.33 -2.80 -6.77
C THR A 87 -17.32 -1.71 -7.12
N ASP A 88 -18.58 -2.10 -7.32
CA ASP A 88 -19.70 -1.16 -7.42
C ASP A 88 -20.11 -0.61 -6.03
N LYS A 89 -21.16 0.22 -6.00
CA LYS A 89 -21.70 0.82 -4.77
C LYS A 89 -22.35 -0.19 -3.81
N ASN A 90 -22.58 -1.43 -4.26
CA ASN A 90 -23.16 -2.52 -3.49
C ASN A 90 -22.11 -3.58 -3.12
N GLU A 91 -20.82 -3.25 -3.20
CA GLU A 91 -19.69 -4.14 -2.90
C GLU A 91 -19.52 -5.32 -3.90
N GLY A 92 -20.24 -5.31 -5.02
CA GLY A 92 -20.11 -6.29 -6.09
C GLY A 92 -18.80 -6.08 -6.85
N ILE A 93 -18.03 -7.15 -7.08
CA ILE A 93 -16.74 -7.07 -7.78
C ILE A 93 -16.98 -6.80 -9.27
N THR A 94 -16.34 -5.75 -9.81
CA THR A 94 -16.49 -5.28 -11.20
C THR A 94 -15.24 -5.49 -12.06
N THR A 95 -14.12 -5.93 -11.48
CA THR A 95 -12.85 -6.12 -12.20
C THR A 95 -12.21 -7.46 -11.87
N ALA A 96 -11.14 -7.80 -12.60
CA ALA A 96 -10.20 -8.84 -12.19
C ALA A 96 -9.43 -8.42 -10.92
N PHE A 97 -8.71 -9.37 -10.32
CA PHE A 97 -7.78 -9.13 -9.22
C PHE A 97 -6.37 -8.89 -9.77
N PHE A 98 -5.85 -7.69 -9.56
CA PHE A 98 -4.53 -7.28 -9.99
C PHE A 98 -3.56 -7.44 -8.83
N LEU A 99 -2.56 -8.31 -8.98
CA LEU A 99 -1.54 -8.50 -7.97
C LEU A 99 -0.37 -7.55 -8.23
N GLY A 100 0.05 -6.85 -7.19
CA GLY A 100 1.18 -5.93 -7.26
C GLY A 100 2.53 -6.64 -7.20
N THR A 101 3.58 -5.88 -7.49
CA THR A 101 4.98 -6.32 -7.36
C THR A 101 5.61 -5.64 -6.15
N PRO A 102 5.95 -6.37 -5.07
CA PRO A 102 6.61 -5.80 -3.91
C PRO A 102 7.94 -5.17 -4.29
N TYR A 103 8.22 -3.99 -3.76
CA TYR A 103 9.42 -3.23 -4.03
C TYR A 103 10.13 -2.85 -2.72
N ALA A 104 11.31 -3.44 -2.54
CA ALA A 104 12.21 -3.16 -1.43
C ALA A 104 13.29 -2.17 -1.88
N GLN A 105 13.47 -1.07 -1.16
CA GLN A 105 14.52 -0.11 -1.44
C GLN A 105 14.97 0.57 -0.14
N GLU A 106 16.26 0.91 -0.05
CA GLU A 106 16.73 1.96 0.85
C GLU A 106 16.16 3.29 0.38
N LEU A 107 15.24 3.88 1.16
CA LEU A 107 14.90 5.29 1.01
C LEU A 107 16.19 6.08 1.23
N GLY A 108 16.66 6.78 0.19
CA GLY A 108 17.88 7.58 0.28
C GLY A 108 17.75 8.69 1.32
N ASP A 109 18.88 9.06 1.94
CA ASP A 109 18.98 10.14 2.92
C ASP A 109 18.64 11.50 2.28
N GLY A 110 17.38 11.88 2.27
CA GLY A 110 16.98 13.20 1.79
C GLY A 110 15.52 13.48 2.07
N VAL A 111 15.24 14.42 2.97
CA VAL A 111 13.93 15.07 3.09
C VAL A 111 13.82 16.07 1.94
N PRO A 112 12.89 15.92 1.00
CA PRO A 112 12.69 16.89 -0.08
C PRO A 112 12.10 18.22 0.45
N ASN A 113 12.49 19.33 -0.19
CA ASN A 113 11.98 20.66 0.11
C ASN A 113 10.72 20.96 -0.73
N GLY A 114 9.59 20.31 -0.43
CA GLY A 114 8.30 20.45 -1.14
C GLY A 114 7.28 21.38 -0.47
N GLN A 115 6.06 21.47 -1.02
CA GLN A 115 4.91 22.17 -0.42
C GLN A 115 4.14 21.27 0.59
N LEU A 116 3.26 21.83 1.41
CA LEU A 116 2.69 21.18 2.61
C LEU A 116 2.04 19.77 2.41
N PRO A 117 1.23 19.49 1.36
CA PRO A 117 0.60 18.17 1.18
C PRO A 117 1.63 17.09 0.84
N THR A 118 2.54 17.46 -0.04
CA THR A 118 3.72 16.71 -0.44
C THR A 118 4.64 16.38 0.74
N ASN A 119 4.91 17.36 1.60
CA ASN A 119 5.78 17.19 2.76
C ASN A 119 5.20 16.21 3.79
N LEU A 120 3.87 16.08 3.87
CA LEU A 120 3.21 15.12 4.77
C LEU A 120 3.35 13.68 4.26
N GLY A 121 3.13 13.46 2.95
CA GLY A 121 3.33 12.14 2.34
C GLY A 121 4.77 11.66 2.51
N GLU A 122 5.76 12.51 2.20
CA GLU A 122 7.18 12.20 2.37
C GLU A 122 7.54 11.92 3.83
N LEU A 123 6.99 12.71 4.77
CA LEU A 123 7.17 12.46 6.19
C LEU A 123 6.64 11.07 6.57
N TRP A 124 5.45 10.67 6.12
CA TRP A 124 4.91 9.35 6.46
C TRP A 124 5.72 8.19 5.87
N LEU A 125 6.23 8.36 4.64
CA LEU A 125 7.16 7.40 4.03
C LEU A 125 8.47 7.30 4.82
N GLN A 126 9.03 8.44 5.23
CA GLN A 126 10.22 8.47 6.07
C GLN A 126 9.97 7.78 7.42
N LYS A 127 8.81 8.03 8.05
CA LYS A 127 8.44 7.35 9.31
C LYS A 127 8.38 5.84 9.11
N TRP A 128 7.78 5.34 8.03
CA TRP A 128 7.80 3.91 7.73
C TRP A 128 9.23 3.36 7.59
N ALA A 129 10.09 4.07 6.86
CA ALA A 129 11.48 3.63 6.65
C ALA A 129 12.27 3.48 7.94
N VAL A 130 12.14 4.43 8.88
CA VAL A 130 12.97 4.46 10.11
C VAL A 130 12.38 3.72 11.30
N ASN A 131 11.09 3.35 11.28
CA ASN A 131 10.41 2.69 12.40
C ASN A 131 10.30 1.17 12.18
N ASP A 132 11.38 0.44 12.44
CA ASP A 132 11.37 -1.03 12.34
C ASP A 132 10.53 -1.70 13.44
N ASP A 133 10.44 -1.05 14.60
CA ASP A 133 9.66 -1.54 15.73
C ASP A 133 8.15 -1.43 15.56
N PHE A 134 7.68 -0.78 14.49
CA PHE A 134 6.25 -0.70 14.22
C PHE A 134 5.66 -2.05 13.78
N ILE A 135 6.42 -2.90 13.09
CA ILE A 135 5.85 -4.11 12.49
C ILE A 135 5.60 -5.16 13.58
N SER A 136 4.33 -5.30 13.96
CA SER A 136 3.83 -6.29 14.90
C SER A 136 2.32 -6.49 14.71
N ARG A 137 1.81 -7.67 15.08
CA ARG A 137 0.39 -8.03 14.88
C ARG A 137 -0.58 -7.00 15.48
N GLU A 138 -0.28 -6.52 16.69
CA GLU A 138 -1.11 -5.53 17.40
C GLU A 138 -1.17 -4.16 16.70
N ARG A 139 -0.15 -3.81 15.90
CA ARG A 139 -0.12 -2.53 15.16
C ARG A 139 -1.00 -2.55 13.91
N PHE A 140 -1.38 -3.75 13.45
CA PHE A 140 -2.38 -3.96 12.41
C PHE A 140 -3.76 -4.27 12.99
N ARG A 141 -3.95 -4.16 14.31
CA ARG A 141 -5.24 -4.37 14.97
C ARG A 141 -5.92 -3.03 15.28
N ASN A 142 -7.21 -2.95 14.98
CA ASN A 142 -8.10 -1.85 15.35
C ASN A 142 -9.29 -2.39 16.17
N ILE A 143 -10.20 -1.50 16.58
CA ILE A 143 -11.38 -1.86 17.38
C ILE A 143 -12.39 -2.76 16.66
N PHE A 144 -12.32 -2.83 15.32
CA PHE A 144 -13.21 -3.61 14.46
C PHE A 144 -12.59 -4.94 14.02
N GLY A 145 -11.30 -5.17 14.31
CA GLY A 145 -10.58 -6.37 13.95
C GLY A 145 -9.20 -6.04 13.37
N TYR A 146 -8.73 -6.92 12.50
CA TYR A 146 -7.45 -6.76 11.82
C TYR A 146 -7.60 -5.92 10.55
N LEU A 147 -6.60 -5.09 10.29
CA LEU A 147 -6.50 -4.27 9.08
C LEU A 147 -6.26 -5.18 7.87
N GLN A 148 -7.27 -5.27 7.00
CA GLN A 148 -7.23 -6.10 5.80
C GLN A 148 -6.88 -5.31 4.53
N GLY A 149 -6.77 -3.99 4.63
CA GLY A 149 -6.48 -3.09 3.53
C GLY A 149 -7.29 -1.81 3.59
N TYR A 150 -7.41 -1.13 2.45
CA TYR A 150 -8.08 0.16 2.32
C TYR A 150 -9.04 0.18 1.14
N ASN A 151 -10.00 1.09 1.18
CA ASN A 151 -10.94 1.33 0.10
C ASN A 151 -10.77 2.79 -0.34
N PHE A 152 -10.69 3.00 -1.64
CA PHE A 152 -10.53 4.31 -2.26
C PHE A 152 -11.75 4.59 -3.15
N PRO A 153 -12.45 5.72 -2.95
CA PRO A 153 -13.39 6.20 -3.95
C PRO A 153 -12.70 6.29 -5.32
N LEU A 154 -13.40 5.92 -6.39
CA LEU A 154 -12.81 5.89 -7.73
C LEU A 154 -12.24 7.25 -8.15
N GLU A 155 -12.93 8.35 -7.80
CA GLU A 155 -12.49 9.72 -8.11
C GLU A 155 -11.13 10.02 -7.45
N ASP A 156 -11.01 9.81 -6.14
CA ASP A 156 -9.75 10.01 -5.39
C ASP A 156 -8.61 9.12 -5.92
N PHE A 157 -8.94 7.90 -6.34
CA PHE A 157 -7.95 6.96 -6.90
C PHE A 157 -7.45 7.42 -8.28
N ILE A 158 -8.34 7.93 -9.15
CA ILE A 158 -7.97 8.47 -10.47
C ILE A 158 -7.11 9.71 -10.30
N ASP A 159 -7.49 10.62 -9.41
CA ASP A 159 -6.74 11.86 -9.14
C ASP A 159 -5.31 11.54 -8.67
N ALA A 160 -5.15 10.52 -7.82
CA ALA A 160 -3.83 10.07 -7.38
C ALA A 160 -3.02 9.36 -8.48
N ALA A 161 -3.67 8.58 -9.35
CA ALA A 161 -3.00 7.75 -10.35
C ALA A 161 -2.64 8.48 -11.65
N PHE A 162 -3.44 9.46 -12.08
CA PHE A 162 -3.40 10.03 -13.44
C PHE A 162 -3.21 11.56 -13.49
N LEU A 163 -2.79 12.22 -12.40
CA LEU A 163 -2.45 13.64 -12.43
C LEU A 163 -1.38 13.98 -13.49
N TYR A 164 -0.49 13.03 -13.79
CA TYR A 164 0.55 13.11 -14.83
C TYR A 164 0.58 11.84 -15.69
N LYS A 165 1.22 11.90 -16.86
CA LYS A 165 1.52 10.69 -17.65
C LYS A 165 2.46 9.78 -16.84
N CYS A 166 1.91 8.71 -16.30
CA CYS A 166 2.64 7.73 -15.49
C CYS A 166 2.95 6.46 -16.29
N SER A 167 4.04 5.78 -15.95
CA SER A 167 4.37 4.44 -16.46
C SER A 167 3.87 3.32 -15.53
N GLY A 168 3.33 3.69 -14.37
CA GLY A 168 2.79 2.77 -13.38
C GLY A 168 2.31 3.49 -12.13
N LEU A 169 1.79 2.73 -11.17
CA LEU A 169 1.37 3.22 -9.86
C LEU A 169 2.25 2.60 -8.78
N SER A 170 2.75 3.44 -7.88
CA SER A 170 3.35 3.03 -6.62
C SER A 170 2.33 3.14 -5.50
N VAL A 171 2.13 2.05 -4.78
CA VAL A 171 1.35 2.00 -3.54
C VAL A 171 2.35 1.87 -2.40
N SER A 172 2.78 3.01 -1.87
CA SER A 172 3.86 3.10 -0.89
C SER A 172 3.33 2.85 0.52
N LEU A 173 4.13 2.14 1.33
CA LEU A 173 3.84 1.84 2.73
C LEU A 173 4.27 3.02 3.59
N ALA A 174 3.37 3.49 4.46
CA ALA A 174 3.57 4.73 5.18
C ALA A 174 3.09 4.63 6.63
N LEU A 175 3.65 5.48 7.51
CA LEU A 175 3.17 5.63 8.89
C LEU A 175 2.63 7.03 9.11
N HIS A 176 1.33 7.12 9.39
CA HIS A 176 0.69 8.37 9.77
C HIS A 176 0.81 8.56 11.29
N GLU A 177 1.48 9.64 11.68
CA GLU A 177 1.63 10.09 13.06
C GLU A 177 0.33 10.74 13.55
N LEU A 178 -0.22 10.27 14.66
CA LEU A 178 -1.46 10.78 15.24
C LEU A 178 -1.44 10.74 16.76
N TYR A 179 -2.29 11.56 17.38
CA TYR A 179 -2.53 11.55 18.82
C TYR A 179 -3.83 10.80 19.12
N ARG A 180 -3.75 9.69 19.87
CA ARG A 180 -4.94 8.91 20.25
C ARG A 180 -5.57 9.48 21.53
N PRO A 181 -6.91 9.52 21.64
CA PRO A 181 -7.55 9.73 22.92
C PRO A 181 -7.26 8.53 23.85
N ASN A 182 -7.22 8.77 25.16
CA ASN A 182 -7.09 7.74 26.21
C ASN A 182 -5.75 6.96 26.25
N VAL A 183 -4.65 7.56 25.78
CA VAL A 183 -3.29 7.04 26.04
C VAL A 183 -2.72 7.64 27.33
N THR A 184 -1.86 6.88 28.01
CA THR A 184 -1.25 7.28 29.30
C THR A 184 -0.37 8.53 29.16
N ASP A 185 0.25 8.73 28.00
CA ASP A 185 1.00 9.94 27.66
C ASP A 185 0.36 10.62 26.45
N VAL A 186 -0.43 11.66 26.72
CA VAL A 186 -1.12 12.45 25.69
C VAL A 186 -0.18 13.24 24.78
N ASN A 187 1.09 13.40 25.17
CA ASN A 187 2.10 14.08 24.37
C ASN A 187 2.93 13.10 23.53
N ALA A 188 2.78 11.78 23.75
CA ALA A 188 3.46 10.78 22.96
C ALA A 188 2.66 10.51 21.66
N PRO A 189 3.19 10.89 20.48
CA PRO A 189 2.56 10.53 19.23
C PRO A 189 2.57 9.01 19.06
N THR A 190 1.53 8.49 18.40
CA THR A 190 1.48 7.09 17.96
C THR A 190 1.34 7.03 16.46
N PHE A 191 1.53 5.85 15.89
CA PHE A 191 1.48 5.65 14.45
C PHE A 191 0.32 4.74 14.07
N THR A 192 -0.24 4.97 12.89
CA THR A 192 -1.06 4.00 12.18
C THR A 192 -0.42 3.69 10.84
N PHE A 193 -0.55 2.43 10.42
CA PHE A 193 -0.20 2.05 9.06
C PHE A 193 -1.11 2.81 8.08
N ASN A 194 -0.57 3.18 6.92
CA ASN A 194 -1.29 3.82 5.83
C ASN A 194 -0.67 3.45 4.47
N LEU A 195 -1.41 3.71 3.39
CA LEU A 195 -0.90 3.66 2.03
C LEU A 195 -0.85 5.07 1.43
N VAL A 196 0.19 5.34 0.65
CA VAL A 196 0.31 6.54 -0.19
C VAL A 196 0.31 6.11 -1.64
N LEU A 197 -0.60 6.67 -2.44
CA LEU A 197 -0.68 6.40 -3.88
C LEU A 197 0.13 7.45 -4.64
N GLN A 198 0.95 7.00 -5.57
CA GLN A 198 1.75 7.88 -6.41
C GLN A 198 1.96 7.31 -7.81
N GLY A 199 1.69 8.11 -8.84
CA GLY A 199 2.08 7.79 -10.20
C GLY A 199 3.62 7.73 -10.35
N ILE A 200 4.14 6.67 -10.96
CA ILE A 200 5.56 6.56 -11.33
C ILE A 200 5.75 7.34 -12.63
N LEU A 201 6.62 8.36 -12.62
CA LEU A 201 6.91 9.13 -13.84
C LEU A 201 7.60 8.26 -14.88
N ALA A 202 7.13 8.40 -16.13
CA ALA A 202 7.77 7.80 -17.29
C ALA A 202 9.02 8.61 -17.69
N ASP A 203 10.12 8.49 -16.94
CA ASP A 203 11.40 9.15 -17.25
C ASP A 203 12.15 8.44 -18.40
N GLY A 204 11.54 8.37 -19.58
CA GLY A 204 12.10 7.67 -20.75
C GLY A 204 12.28 6.16 -20.54
N GLU A 205 12.40 5.40 -21.62
CA GLU A 205 12.31 3.93 -21.61
C GLU A 205 13.39 3.19 -20.76
N ASN A 206 14.38 3.89 -20.19
CA ASN A 206 15.53 3.26 -19.51
C ASN A 206 15.87 3.84 -18.12
N ALA A 207 15.09 4.75 -17.55
CA ALA A 207 15.36 5.23 -16.19
C ALA A 207 14.68 4.32 -15.14
N PRO A 208 15.35 4.01 -14.01
CA PRO A 208 14.68 3.38 -12.88
C PRO A 208 13.52 4.26 -12.43
N ALA A 209 12.40 3.64 -12.03
CA ALA A 209 11.25 4.32 -11.45
C ALA A 209 11.72 5.28 -10.35
N ARG A 210 11.64 6.59 -10.62
CA ARG A 210 11.89 7.62 -9.61
C ARG A 210 10.55 8.10 -9.11
N ILE A 211 10.45 8.25 -7.78
CA ILE A 211 9.40 9.04 -7.12
C ILE A 211 9.52 10.45 -7.71
N GLY A 212 8.71 10.68 -8.72
CA GLY A 212 8.92 11.74 -9.68
C GLY A 212 8.22 12.99 -9.20
N ASN A 213 9.01 13.86 -8.58
CA ASN A 213 8.59 15.13 -8.03
C ASN A 213 7.59 15.04 -6.85
N PRO A 214 7.97 15.54 -5.65
CA PRO A 214 7.07 15.82 -4.53
C PRO A 214 5.63 16.28 -4.89
N ASP A 215 5.44 17.06 -5.95
CA ASP A 215 4.15 17.65 -6.39
C ASP A 215 3.09 16.63 -6.89
N GLY A 216 3.38 15.33 -6.88
CA GLY A 216 2.46 14.25 -7.26
C GLY A 216 2.00 13.35 -6.11
N LEU A 217 2.29 13.71 -4.86
CA LEU A 217 1.83 12.96 -3.69
C LEU A 217 0.39 13.36 -3.37
N TYR A 218 -0.55 12.48 -3.71
CA TYR A 218 -1.94 12.66 -3.31
C TYR A 218 -2.12 12.11 -1.90
N ASP A 219 -2.46 13.01 -0.99
CA ASP A 219 -2.91 12.66 0.34
C ASP A 219 -4.32 12.09 0.24
N ILE A 220 -4.39 10.77 0.01
CA ILE A 220 -5.63 10.00 0.15
C ILE A 220 -5.94 9.65 1.62
N SER A 221 -5.34 10.33 2.60
CA SER A 221 -5.78 10.25 4.00
C SER A 221 -7.08 11.02 4.25
N ALA A 222 -8.11 10.76 3.42
CA ALA A 222 -9.37 10.45 4.10
C ALA A 222 -9.00 9.35 5.12
N PRO A 223 -9.30 9.48 6.42
CA PRO A 223 -9.03 8.44 7.42
C PRO A 223 -9.85 7.20 7.05
N SER A 224 -9.31 6.46 6.11
CA SER A 224 -9.66 5.14 5.66
C SER A 224 -8.84 4.25 6.59
N PRO A 225 -9.49 3.56 7.53
CA PRO A 225 -10.27 2.41 7.14
C PRO A 225 -11.73 2.84 6.95
N PRO A 226 -12.28 2.84 5.73
CA PRO A 226 -13.72 2.74 5.59
C PRO A 226 -13.98 1.27 5.83
N TYR A 227 -14.54 0.96 7.00
CA TYR A 227 -15.26 -0.28 7.31
C TYR A 227 -14.78 -1.57 6.63
#